data_AF-X1ITB3-F1
#
_entry.id   AF-X1ITB3-F1
#
_cell.length_a   1.000
_cell.length_b   1.000
_cell.length_c   1.000
_cell.angle_alpha   90.00
_cell.angle_beta   90.00
_cell.angle_gamma   90.00
#
_symmetry.space_group_name_H-M   'P 1'
#
loop_
_entity.id
_entity.type
_entity.pdbx_description
1 polymer ?
#
loop_
_entity_poly.entity_id
_entity_poly.type
_entity_poly.pdbx_seq_one_letter_code
_entity_poly.pdbx_strand_id
1 'polypeptide(L)' 'MIIKTRIFDLCNGRYTNLSELAQAMGISVSQIYRVREGKRHINQKFIIGAIKAFPEYKLDDLFYFASELTTGTPSH' A
#
# COMPACT_ATOMS: atom_id res chain seq x y z
N MET A 1 14.21 -6.14 -6.22
CA MET A 1 13.44 -4.87 -6.14
C MET A 1 12.02 -5.22 -5.75
N ILE A 2 11.50 -4.64 -4.68
CA ILE A 2 10.13 -4.85 -4.20
C ILE A 2 9.29 -3.60 -4.46
N ILE A 3 8.02 -3.79 -4.81
CA ILE A 3 7.06 -2.69 -4.91
C ILE A 3 6.53 -2.39 -3.51
N LYS A 4 6.62 -1.13 -3.10
CA LYS A 4 5.99 -0.58 -1.89
C LYS A 4 4.95 0.48 -2.29
N THR A 5 4.15 0.90 -1.32
CA THR A 5 3.05 1.85 -1.55
C THR A 5 3.08 3.00 -0.55
N ARG A 6 2.60 4.17 -0.99
CA ARG A 6 2.41 5.38 -0.18
C ARG A 6 0.95 5.61 0.20
N ILE A 7 0.03 4.72 -0.21
CA ILE A 7 -1.41 4.94 0.01
C ILE A 7 -1.77 5.08 1.49
N PHE A 8 -1.01 4.47 2.40
CA PHE A 8 -1.25 4.56 3.84
C PHE A 8 -0.93 5.94 4.39
N ASP A 9 0.04 6.65 3.78
CA ASP A 9 0.38 8.02 4.12
C ASP A 9 -0.66 8.99 3.53
N LEU A 10 -1.19 8.67 2.34
CA LEU A 10 -2.23 9.44 1.64
C LEU A 10 -3.64 9.25 2.22
N CYS A 11 -3.84 8.33 3.16
CA CYS A 11 -5.16 8.10 3.78
C CYS A 11 -5.61 9.24 4.69
N ASN A 12 -4.67 10.00 5.27
CA ASN A 12 -5.00 11.05 6.24
C ASN A 12 -5.88 12.12 5.60
N GLY A 13 -7.15 12.16 6.03
CA GLY A 13 -8.16 13.12 5.56
C GLY A 13 -9.08 12.61 4.44
N ARG A 14 -8.70 11.54 3.71
CA ARG A 14 -9.54 10.95 2.65
C ARG A 14 -10.38 9.78 3.15
N TYR A 15 -9.81 8.95 4.03
CA TYR A 15 -10.48 7.80 4.62
C TYR A 15 -10.29 7.80 6.13
N THR A 16 -11.38 7.56 6.86
CA THR A 16 -11.41 7.58 8.32
C THR A 16 -10.65 6.40 8.92
N ASN A 17 -10.59 5.28 8.19
CA ASN A 17 -9.92 4.06 8.61
C ASN A 17 -9.59 3.12 7.43
N LEU A 18 -8.86 2.04 7.73
CA LEU A 18 -8.44 1.05 6.73
C LEU A 18 -9.60 0.22 6.15
N SER A 19 -10.73 0.11 6.84
CA SER A 19 -11.91 -0.60 6.32
C SER A 19 -12.57 0.20 5.21
N GLU A 20 -12.67 1.52 5.38
CA GLU A 20 -13.18 2.44 4.36
C GLU A 20 -12.27 2.47 3.13
N LEU A 21 -10.95 2.52 3.35
CA LEU A 21 -9.96 2.37 2.27
C LEU A 21 -10.15 1.05 1.51
N ALA A 22 -10.31 -0.07 2.22
CA ALA A 22 -10.50 -1.38 1.60
C ALA A 22 -11.78 -1.44 0.75
N GLN A 23 -12.85 -0.82 1.24
CA GLN A 23 -14.11 -0.68 0.51
C GLN A 23 -13.91 0.14 -0.78
N ALA A 24 -13.26 1.30 -0.70
CA ALA A 24 -12.97 2.13 -1.86
C ALA A 24 -12.07 1.43 -2.90
N MET A 25 -11.09 0.64 -2.42
CA MET A 25 -10.22 -0.17 -3.27
C MET A 25 -10.89 -1.43 -3.83
N GLY A 26 -12.06 -1.83 -3.33
CA GLY A 26 -12.74 -3.07 -3.74
C GLY A 26 -11.98 -4.34 -3.35
N ILE A 27 -11.27 -4.32 -2.23
CA ILE A 27 -10.51 -5.47 -1.69
C ILE A 27 -10.91 -5.77 -0.24
N SER A 28 -10.53 -6.94 0.27
CA SER A 28 -10.84 -7.26 1.66
C SER A 28 -9.93 -6.48 2.62
N VAL A 29 -10.48 -6.11 3.78
CA VAL A 29 -9.75 -5.46 4.87
C VAL A 29 -8.51 -6.27 5.27
N SER A 30 -8.61 -7.60 5.27
CA SER A 30 -7.48 -8.49 5.55
C SER A 30 -6.33 -8.36 4.54
N GLN A 31 -6.62 -8.13 3.25
CA GLN A 31 -5.57 -7.86 2.26
C GLN A 31 -4.83 -6.56 2.57
N ILE A 32 -5.56 -5.51 2.98
CA ILE A 32 -4.97 -4.23 3.38
C ILE A 32 -4.00 -4.40 4.56
N TYR A 33 -4.44 -5.06 5.63
CA TYR A 33 -3.59 -5.29 6.80
C TYR A 33 -2.34 -6.11 6.44
N ARG A 34 -2.48 -7.19 5.66
CA ARG A 34 -1.33 -8.03 5.27
C ARG A 34 -0.31 -7.27 4.41
N VAL A 35 -0.75 -6.37 3.54
CA VAL A 35 0.17 -5.52 2.77
C VAL A 35 0.83 -4.48 3.67
N ARG A 36 0.07 -3.83 4.56
CA ARG A 36 0.60 -2.85 5.53
C ARG A 36 1.67 -3.46 6.45
N GLU A 37 1.44 -4.68 6.92
CA GLU A 37 2.36 -5.41 7.80
C GLU A 37 3.53 -6.06 7.04
N GLY A 38 3.58 -5.95 5.71
CA GLY A 38 4.61 -6.62 4.89
C GLY A 38 4.46 -8.14 4.79
N LYS A 39 3.36 -8.72 5.29
CA LYS A 39 3.06 -10.17 5.20
C LYS A 39 2.61 -10.62 3.80
N ARG A 40 2.31 -9.68 2.91
CA ARG A 40 1.91 -9.96 1.53
C ARG A 40 2.43 -8.88 0.58
N HIS A 41 2.98 -9.31 -0.55
CA HIS A 41 3.38 -8.42 -1.62
C HIS A 41 2.18 -7.73 -2.29
N ILE A 42 2.42 -6.55 -2.85
CA ILE A 42 1.46 -5.82 -3.66
C ILE A 42 1.26 -6.56 -4.97
N ASN A 43 0.00 -6.87 -5.30
CA ASN A 43 -0.39 -7.55 -6.53
C ASN A 43 -1.22 -6.64 -7.44
N GLN A 44 -1.52 -7.11 -8.65
CA GLN A 44 -2.32 -6.37 -9.63
C GLN A 44 -3.68 -5.93 -9.07
N LYS A 45 -4.38 -6.79 -8.31
CA LYS A 45 -5.67 -6.44 -7.71
C LYS A 45 -5.55 -5.26 -6.75
N PHE A 46 -4.49 -5.24 -5.93
CA PHE A 46 -4.20 -4.14 -5.03
C PHE A 46 -3.90 -2.84 -5.79
N ILE A 47 -3.11 -2.92 -6.87
CA ILE A 47 -2.76 -1.77 -7.72
C ILE A 47 -4.03 -1.18 -8.36
N ILE A 48 -4.87 -2.01 -8.99
CA ILE A 48 -6.13 -1.57 -9.60
C ILE A 48 -7.04 -0.92 -8.55
N GLY A 49 -7.13 -1.51 -7.36
CA GLY A 49 -7.92 -0.96 -6.25
C GLY A 49 -7.41 0.41 -5.81
N ALA A 50 -6.10 0.58 -5.68
CA ALA A 50 -5.50 1.86 -5.29
C ALA A 50 -5.78 2.95 -6.34
N ILE A 51 -5.61 2.66 -7.62
CA ILE A 51 -5.89 3.62 -8.71
C ILE A 51 -7.36 4.07 -8.67
N LYS A 52 -8.30 3.15 -8.36
CA LYS A 52 -9.73 3.47 -8.23
C LYS A 52 -10.03 4.33 -6.99
N ALA A 53 -9.37 4.06 -5.87
CA ALA A 53 -9.54 4.81 -4.63
C ALA A 53 -8.92 6.22 -4.71
N PHE A 54 -7.83 6.37 -5.47
CA PHE A 54 -7.04 7.59 -5.62
C PHE A 54 -6.93 8.04 -7.08
N PRO A 55 -8.05 8.38 -7.77
CA PRO A 55 -8.04 8.76 -9.19
C PRO A 55 -7.30 10.06 -9.49
N GLU A 56 -7.03 10.88 -8.48
CA GLU A 56 -6.30 12.15 -8.59
C GLU A 56 -4.77 11.98 -8.58
N TYR A 57 -4.29 10.76 -8.29
CA TYR A 57 -2.88 10.44 -8.17
C TYR A 57 -2.43 9.54 -9.32
N LYS A 58 -1.20 9.74 -9.78
CA LYS A 58 -0.59 8.86 -10.79
C LYS A 58 -0.03 7.60 -10.13
N LEU A 59 0.27 6.59 -10.93
CA LEU A 59 0.77 5.30 -10.44
C LEU A 59 2.06 5.44 -9.60
N ASP A 60 2.96 6.32 -10.02
CA ASP A 60 4.24 6.64 -9.38
C ASP A 60 4.09 7.46 -8.09
N ASP A 61 2.97 8.19 -7.92
CA ASP A 61 2.63 8.82 -6.64
C ASP A 61 2.17 7.76 -5.61
N LEU A 62 1.52 6.69 -6.08
CA LEU A 62 0.93 5.64 -5.25
C LEU A 62 1.91 4.51 -4.89
N PHE A 63 2.84 4.21 -5.80
CA PHE A 63 3.76 3.07 -5.71
C PHE A 63 5.19 3.44 -6.07
N TYR A 64 6.14 2.80 -5.39
CA TYR A 64 7.56 2.99 -5.65
C TYR A 64 8.33 1.68 -5.51
N PHE A 65 9.47 1.61 -6.18
CA PHE A 65 10.40 0.49 -6.03
C PHE A 65 11.35 0.77 -4.87
N ALA A 66 11.52 -0.23 -4.01
CA ALA A 66 12.55 -0.23 -2.97
C ALA A 66 13.53 -1.39 -3.21
N SER A 67 14.80 -1.15 -2.87
CA SER A 67 15.76 -2.23 -2.74
C SER A 67 15.40 -3.08 -1.53
N GLU A 68 15.64 -4.39 -1.61
CA GLU A 68 15.68 -5.25 -0.43
C GLU A 68 16.98 -4.93 0.31
N LEU A 69 17.03 -3.77 0.98
CA LEU A 69 18.03 -3.61 2.03
C LEU A 69 17.64 -4.61 3.10
N THR A 70 18.36 -5.72 3.14
CA THR A 70 18.43 -6.58 4.32
C THR A 70 18.63 -5.65 5.49
N THR A 71 17.68 -5.66 6.42
CA THR A 71 17.89 -5.11 7.75
C THR A 71 18.95 -5.97 8.43
N GLY A 72 20.21 -5.79 8.04
CA GLY A 72 21.33 -6.11 8.89
C GLY A 72 21.28 -5.09 10.01
N THR A 73 20.75 -5.51 11.15
CA THR A 73 20.93 -4.81 12.42
C THR A 73 22.41 -4.47 12.54
N PRO A 74 22.81 -3.19 12.72
CA PRO A 74 24.18 -2.92 13.14
C PRO A 74 24.29 -3.44 14.57
N SER A 75 24.89 -4.63 14.70
CA SER A 75 25.36 -5.15 15.97
C SER A 75 26.44 -4.20 16.49
N HIS A 76 26.12 -3.48 17.56
CA HIS A 76 27.09 -2.81 18.43
C HIS A 76 27.14 -3.56 19.76
#